data_AF-A0A7R8ZZZ0-F1
#
_entry.id   AF-A0A7R8ZZZ0-F1
#
_cell.length_a   1.000
_cell.length_b   1.000
_cell.length_c   1.000
_cell.angle_alpha   90.00
_cell.angle_beta   90.00
_cell.angle_gamma   90.00
#
_symmetry.space_group_name_H-M   'P 1'
#
loop_
_entity.id
_entity.type
_entity.pdbx_description
1 polymer ?
#
loop_
_entity_poly.entity_id
_entity_poly.type
_entity_poly.pdbx_seq_one_letter_code
_entity_poly.pdbx_strand_id
1 'polypeptide(L)'
;MANFFPSTSAPKNLDQLEVMEEERAWTEVRRFFSHLEWNTAPEFRKNYWKNELVNYDTFRRAGFKVTPPDFMRQGYWEDRRAKKLDFSRGRETVVHEEA
;
A
#
# COMPACT_ATOMS: atom_id res chain seq x y z
N MET A 1 -6.71 -18.47 26.29
CA MET A 1 -6.78 -17.84 24.95
C MET A 1 -6.64 -16.35 25.15
N ALA A 2 -5.47 -15.77 24.85
CA ALA A 2 -5.25 -14.33 24.98
C ALA A 2 -5.74 -13.66 23.70
N ASN A 3 -6.79 -12.84 23.82
CA ASN A 3 -7.27 -12.00 22.73
C ASN A 3 -6.22 -10.92 22.47
N PHE A 4 -5.45 -11.08 21.39
CA PHE A 4 -4.53 -10.06 20.89
C PHE A 4 -5.34 -8.99 20.14
N PHE A 5 -6.06 -8.15 20.89
CA PHE A 5 -6.52 -6.88 20.34
C PHE A 5 -5.31 -5.94 20.31
N PRO A 6 -4.91 -5.40 19.15
CA PRO A 6 -3.94 -4.31 19.16
C PRO A 6 -4.57 -3.18 19.97
N SER A 7 -3.90 -2.79 21.06
CA SER A 7 -4.32 -1.72 21.96
C SER A 7 -4.54 -0.44 21.14
N THR A 8 -5.80 -0.04 20.96
CA THR A 8 -6.19 1.28 20.46
C THR A 8 -6.01 2.32 21.58
N SER A 9 -4.80 2.44 22.11
CA SER A 9 -4.49 3.51 23.06
C SER A 9 -4.37 4.83 22.31
N ALA A 10 -5.01 5.88 22.83
CA ALA A 10 -4.88 7.23 22.29
C ALA A 10 -3.39 7.66 22.27
N PRO A 11 -2.95 8.42 21.25
CA PRO A 11 -1.58 8.90 21.15
C PRO A 11 -1.26 9.79 22.35
N LYS A 12 -0.08 9.61 22.94
CA LYS A 12 0.35 10.31 24.16
C LYS A 12 1.11 11.59 23.88
N ASN A 13 1.55 11.81 22.63
CA ASN A 13 2.28 13.00 22.18
C ASN A 13 2.12 13.21 20.67
N LEU A 14 2.65 14.34 20.16
CA LEU A 14 2.55 14.74 18.75
C LEU A 14 3.24 13.73 17.82
N ASP A 15 4.43 13.24 18.18
CA ASP A 15 5.17 12.27 17.39
C ASP A 15 4.38 10.95 17.21
N GLN A 16 3.69 10.49 18.25
CA GLN A 16 2.83 9.31 18.18
C GLN A 16 1.59 9.55 17.32
N LEU A 17 1.04 10.77 17.35
CA LEU A 17 -0.09 11.13 16.49
C LEU A 17 0.33 11.12 15.02
N GLU A 18 1.50 11.68 14.70
CA GLU A 18 2.04 11.72 13.34
C GLU A 18 2.27 10.30 12.80
N VAL A 19 2.91 9.42 13.59
CA VAL A 19 3.11 8.01 13.21
C VAL A 19 1.77 7.28 12.98
N MET A 20 0.79 7.49 13.85
CA MET A 20 -0.54 6.88 13.67
C MET A 20 -1.26 7.38 12.42
N GLU A 21 -1.13 8.67 12.11
CA GLU A 21 -1.71 9.26 10.88
C GLU A 21 -1.02 8.72 9.63
N GLU A 22 0.31 8.58 9.65
CA GLU A 22 1.07 7.96 8.56
C GLU A 22 0.68 6.49 8.34
N GLU A 23 0.54 5.70 9.41
CA GLU A 23 0.11 4.30 9.30
C GLU A 23 -1.32 4.17 8.74
N ARG A 24 -2.23 5.06 9.18
CA ARG A 24 -3.60 5.10 8.65
C ARG A 24 -3.58 5.47 7.16
N ALA A 25 -2.85 6.52 6.79
CA ALA A 25 -2.71 6.94 5.40
C ALA A 25 -2.13 5.83 4.53
N TRP A 26 -1.09 5.14 5.01
CA TRP A 26 -0.50 3.99 4.33
C TRP A 26 -1.52 2.85 4.14
N THR A 27 -2.34 2.55 5.15
CA THR A 27 -3.33 1.47 5.10
C THR A 27 -4.34 1.65 3.96
N GLU A 28 -4.71 2.88 3.64
CA GLU A 28 -5.67 3.22 2.59
C GLU A 28 -5.09 3.08 1.17
N VAL A 29 -3.79 3.36 1.03
CA VAL A 29 -3.10 3.51 -0.26
C VAL A 29 -2.13 2.37 -0.59
N ARG A 30 -1.81 1.49 0.38
CA ARG A 30 -0.92 0.30 0.22
C ARG A 30 -1.32 -0.68 -0.88
N ARG A 31 -2.52 -0.50 -1.40
CA ARG A 31 -3.14 -1.26 -2.47
C ARG A 31 -2.70 -0.79 -3.87
N PHE A 32 -2.17 0.43 -3.94
CA PHE A 32 -1.80 1.11 -5.17
C PHE A 32 -0.29 1.39 -5.24
N PHE A 33 0.37 1.56 -4.11
CA PHE A 33 1.79 1.91 -4.04
C PHE A 33 2.59 0.89 -3.24
N SER A 34 3.90 0.79 -3.49
CA SER A 34 4.83 0.18 -2.52
C SER A 34 5.08 1.11 -1.34
N HIS A 35 5.58 0.52 -0.26
CA HIS A 35 6.02 1.28 0.91
C HIS A 35 7.16 2.26 0.57
N LEU A 36 8.06 1.86 -0.33
CA LEU A 36 9.18 2.70 -0.77
C LEU A 36 8.68 3.88 -1.62
N GLU A 37 7.82 3.62 -2.60
CA GLU A 37 7.24 4.67 -3.46
C GLU A 37 6.42 5.67 -2.64
N TRP A 38 5.62 5.19 -1.69
CA TRP A 38 4.87 6.06 -0.80
C TRP A 38 5.81 6.92 0.05
N ASN A 39 6.80 6.34 0.72
CA ASN A 39 7.67 7.09 1.63
C ASN A 39 8.62 8.06 0.93
N THR A 40 8.99 7.78 -0.33
CA THR A 40 9.84 8.66 -1.14
C THR A 40 9.06 9.73 -1.90
N ALA A 41 7.73 9.63 -1.94
CA ALA A 41 6.89 10.64 -2.59
C ALA A 41 6.85 11.93 -1.76
N PRO A 42 6.97 13.11 -2.42
CA PRO A 42 6.74 14.39 -1.76
C PRO A 42 5.32 14.50 -1.17
N GLU A 43 5.17 15.23 -0.07
CA GLU A 43 3.89 15.33 0.65
C GLU A 43 2.77 15.90 -0.22
N PHE A 44 3.06 16.88 -1.08
CA PHE A 44 2.07 17.42 -2.02
C PHE A 44 1.50 16.34 -2.95
N ARG A 45 2.32 15.36 -3.33
CA ARG A 45 1.94 14.26 -4.23
C ARG A 45 1.10 13.22 -3.50
N LYS A 46 1.48 12.88 -2.26
CA LYS A 46 0.66 12.04 -1.37
C LYS A 46 -0.72 12.66 -1.17
N ASN A 47 -0.79 13.97 -0.89
CA ASN A 47 -2.05 14.69 -0.72
C ASN A 47 -2.90 14.70 -1.99
N TYR A 48 -2.27 14.87 -3.16
CA TYR A 48 -2.97 14.76 -4.43
C TYR A 48 -3.62 13.38 -4.60
N TRP A 49 -2.88 12.28 -4.39
CA TRP A 49 -3.42 10.92 -4.50
C TRP A 49 -4.51 10.62 -3.47
N LYS A 50 -4.35 11.08 -2.23
CA LYS A 50 -5.40 10.98 -1.20
C LYS A 50 -6.68 11.65 -1.67
N ASN A 51 -6.60 12.87 -2.20
CA ASN A 51 -7.75 13.62 -2.69
C ASN A 51 -8.41 12.96 -3.90
N GLU A 52 -7.62 12.47 -4.86
CA GLU A 52 -8.16 11.71 -6.00
C GLU A 52 -8.91 10.45 -5.56
N LEU A 53 -8.37 9.71 -4.58
CA LEU A 53 -9.02 8.53 -4.02
C LEU A 53 -10.35 8.89 -3.34
N VAL A 54 -10.36 9.92 -2.48
CA VAL A 54 -11.57 10.38 -1.79
C VAL A 54 -12.64 10.84 -2.80
N ASN A 55 -12.24 11.61 -3.81
CA ASN A 55 -13.16 12.11 -4.84
C ASN A 55 -13.72 10.94 -5.67
N TYR A 56 -12.87 10.03 -6.12
CA TYR A 56 -13.31 8.85 -6.87
C TYR A 56 -14.30 8.00 -6.07
N ASP A 57 -14.01 7.69 -4.81
CA ASP A 57 -14.93 6.92 -3.97
C ASP A 57 -16.23 7.67 -3.69
N THR A 58 -16.18 9.00 -3.54
CA THR A 58 -17.38 9.84 -3.34
C THR A 58 -18.29 9.80 -4.56
N PHE A 59 -17.75 10.06 -5.76
CA PHE A 59 -18.52 10.01 -7.00
C PHE A 59 -19.08 8.61 -7.28
N ARG A 60 -18.28 7.57 -7.05
CA ARG A 60 -18.72 6.18 -7.20
C ARG A 60 -19.87 5.85 -6.25
N ARG A 61 -19.80 6.27 -4.98
CA ARG A 61 -20.88 6.06 -3.99
C ARG A 61 -22.16 6.83 -4.33
N ALA A 62 -22.03 7.98 -4.96
CA ALA A 62 -23.15 8.75 -5.48
C ALA A 62 -23.75 8.17 -6.78
N GLY A 63 -23.21 7.06 -7.30
CA GLY A 63 -23.74 6.36 -8.48
C GLY A 63 -23.20 6.87 -9.81
N PHE A 64 -22.23 7.79 -9.81
CA PHE A 64 -21.61 8.26 -11.05
C PHE A 64 -20.65 7.22 -11.61
N LYS A 65 -20.67 7.09 -12.95
CA LYS A 65 -19.64 6.34 -13.69
C LYS A 65 -18.43 7.25 -13.89
N VAL A 66 -17.47 7.14 -12.98
CA VAL A 66 -16.19 7.87 -13.04
C VAL A 66 -15.06 6.91 -13.37
N THR A 67 -14.09 7.38 -14.16
CA THR A 67 -12.89 6.61 -14.48
C THR A 67 -11.98 6.56 -13.24
N PRO A 68 -11.41 5.39 -12.88
CA PRO A 68 -10.42 5.31 -11.81
C PRO A 68 -9.18 6.16 -12.14
N PRO A 69 -8.60 6.86 -11.16
CA PRO A 69 -7.31 7.53 -11.32
C PRO A 69 -6.20 6.58 -11.77
N ASP A 70 -5.18 7.11 -12.45
CA ASP A 70 -4.09 6.34 -13.08
C ASP A 70 -3.37 5.42 -12.09
N PHE A 71 -3.07 5.92 -10.89
CA PHE A 71 -2.40 5.15 -9.86
C PHE A 71 -3.24 3.96 -9.35
N MET A 72 -4.57 4.02 -9.49
CA MET A 72 -5.44 2.88 -9.15
C MET A 72 -5.42 1.78 -10.20
N ARG A 73 -5.04 2.10 -11.43
CA ARG A 73 -5.00 1.17 -12.56
C ARG A 73 -3.74 0.29 -12.53
N GLN A 74 -2.67 0.75 -11.87
CA GLN A 74 -1.37 0.07 -11.79
C GLN A 74 -1.23 -0.92 -10.62
N GLY A 75 -2.35 -1.41 -10.07
CA GLY A 75 -2.42 -2.13 -8.79
C GLY A 75 -1.18 -2.94 -8.37
N TYR A 76 -0.49 -2.47 -7.32
CA TYR A 76 0.70 -3.10 -6.71
C TYR A 76 0.44 -4.51 -6.12
N TRP A 77 -0.81 -4.99 -6.11
CA TRP A 77 -1.16 -6.35 -5.70
C TRP A 77 -0.70 -7.43 -6.67
N GLU A 78 -0.56 -7.12 -7.95
CA GLU A 78 -0.06 -8.09 -8.92
C GLU A 78 1.38 -8.50 -8.59
N ASP A 79 2.18 -7.55 -8.11
CA ASP A 79 3.59 -7.78 -7.76
C ASP A 79 3.77 -8.72 -6.55
N ARG A 80 2.81 -8.71 -5.60
CA ARG A 80 2.78 -9.69 -4.49
C ARG A 80 2.36 -11.10 -4.92
N ARG A 81 1.58 -11.24 -6.00
CA ARG A 81 1.19 -12.54 -6.56
C ARG A 81 2.30 -13.10 -7.46
N ALA A 82 2.94 -12.24 -8.24
CA ALA A 82 4.09 -12.58 -9.09
C ALA A 82 5.28 -13.08 -8.26
N LYS A 83 5.66 -12.37 -7.18
CA LYS A 83 6.76 -12.81 -6.29
C LYS A 83 6.49 -14.13 -5.58
N LYS A 84 5.23 -14.47 -5.28
CA LYS A 84 4.88 -15.80 -4.73
C LYS A 84 4.97 -16.91 -5.78
N LEU A 85 4.68 -16.60 -7.04
CA LEU A 85 4.79 -17.57 -8.14
C LEU A 85 6.26 -17.92 -8.42
N ASP A 86 7.15 -16.92 -8.40
CA ASP A 86 8.58 -17.14 -8.63
C ASP A 86 9.27 -17.90 -7.49
N PHE A 87 8.89 -17.65 -6.23
CA PHE A 87 9.42 -18.41 -5.09
C PHE A 87 9.05 -19.90 -5.13
N SER A 88 8.00 -20.26 -5.87
CA SER A 88 7.55 -21.65 -6.07
C SER A 88 8.27 -22.35 -7.23
N ARG A 89 9.00 -21.60 -8.07
CA ARG A 89 9.69 -22.09 -9.29
C ARG A 89 11.22 -22.10 -9.17
N GLY A 90 11.77 -21.81 -7.99
CA GLY A 90 13.21 -21.88 -7.71
C GLY A 90 13.72 -23.32 -7.71
N ARG A 91 13.96 -23.89 -8.90
CA ARG A 91 15.01 -24.89 -9.08
C ARG A 91 16.34 -24.14 -8.96
N GLU A 92 17.10 -24.42 -7.92
CA GLU A 92 18.54 -24.19 -7.93
C GLU A 92 19.11 -25.00 -9.10
N THR A 93 19.55 -24.30 -10.14
CA THR A 93 20.54 -24.87 -11.06
C THR A 93 21.89 -24.46 -10.52
N VAL A 94 22.44 -25.30 -9.63
CA VAL A 94 23.86 -25.26 -9.32
C VAL A 94 24.57 -25.75 -10.58
N VAL A 95 25.05 -24.80 -11.39
CA VAL A 95 25.99 -25.12 -12.46
C VAL A 95 27.33 -25.32 -11.77
N HIS A 96 27.69 -26.57 -11.50
CA HIS A 96 29.06 -26.94 -11.20
C HIS A 96 29.88 -26.72 -12.48
N GLU A 97 30.65 -25.64 -12.50
CA GLU A 97 31.72 -25.43 -13.46
C GLU A 97 32.91 -26.28 -12.97
N GLU A 98 33.02 -27.52 -13.46
CA GLU A 98 34.24 -28.31 -13.35
C GLU A 98 35.23 -27.82 -14.41
N ALA A 99 36.43 -27.44 -13.97
CA ALA A 99 37.62 -27.24 -14.79
C ALA A 99 38.68 -28.25 -14.38
#